data_AF-A0A3B9AC34-F1
#
_entry.id   AF-A0A3B9AC34-F1
#
_cell.length_a   1.000
_cell.length_b   1.000
_cell.length_c   1.000
_cell.angle_alpha   90.00
_cell.angle_beta   90.00
_cell.angle_gamma   90.00
#
_symmetry.space_group_name_H-M   'P 1'
#
loop_
_entity.id
_entity.type
_entity.pdbx_description
1 polymer ?
#
loop_
_entity_poly.entity_id
_entity_poly.type
_entity_poly.pdbx_seq_one_letter_code
_entity_poly.pdbx_strand_id
1 'polypeptide(L)'
;WNALAMVMRANNNDEGLGGHIATFSSAATLYDVGFNYFFRARSEQHLGDLIYFQGHSAPGIYARSFLEGRLSEEQLDNYRREVDGKGLSS
;
A
#
# COMPACT_ATOMS: atom_id res chain seq x y z
N TRP A 1 -5.28 7.85 -6.21
CA TRP A 1 -4.31 8.94 -6.39
C TRP A 1 -2.98 8.63 -5.71
N ASN A 2 -2.91 8.57 -4.38
CA ASN A 2 -1.65 8.36 -3.65
C ASN A 2 -0.85 7.12 -4.12
N ALA A 3 -1.51 6.02 -4.45
CA ALA A 3 -0.84 4.83 -5.01
C ALA A 3 -0.10 5.12 -6.32
N LEU A 4 -0.72 5.88 -7.24
CA LEU A 4 -0.11 6.32 -8.48
C LEU A 4 1.04 7.29 -8.19
N ALA A 5 0.81 8.30 -7.35
CA ALA A 5 1.80 9.30 -7.01
C ALA A 5 3.07 8.67 -6.39
N MET A 6 2.90 7.71 -5.48
CA MET A 6 4.00 6.98 -4.85
C MET A 6 4.85 6.20 -5.87
N VAL A 7 4.22 5.46 -6.79
CA VAL A 7 4.95 4.74 -7.85
C VAL A 7 5.65 5.72 -8.79
N MET A 8 5.01 6.83 -9.17
CA MET A 8 5.63 7.86 -10.01
C MET A 8 6.83 8.53 -9.33
N ARG A 9 6.72 8.90 -8.05
CA ARG A 9 7.83 9.47 -7.27
C ARG A 9 9.00 8.48 -7.16
N ALA A 10 8.71 7.20 -6.93
CA ALA A 10 9.74 6.17 -6.86
C ALA A 10 10.55 6.08 -8.17
N ASN A 11 9.88 6.08 -9.32
CA ASN A 11 10.52 6.01 -10.64
C ASN A 11 11.18 7.33 -11.09
N ASN A 12 10.77 8.48 -10.54
CA ASN A 12 11.40 9.76 -10.84
C ASN A 12 12.72 9.97 -10.09
N ASN A 13 12.86 9.37 -8.90
CA ASN A 13 14.02 9.56 -8.03
C ASN A 13 15.13 8.53 -8.26
N ASP A 14 14.85 7.40 -8.92
CA ASP A 14 15.86 6.41 -9.31
C ASP A 14 15.31 5.52 -10.42
N GLU A 15 16.06 5.36 -11.51
CA GLU A 15 15.62 4.53 -12.64
C GLU A 15 15.61 3.05 -12.24
N GLY A 16 14.55 2.33 -12.60
CA GLY A 16 14.51 0.86 -12.50
C GLY A 16 13.93 0.26 -11.21
N LEU A 17 13.47 1.07 -10.24
CA LEU A 17 12.78 0.56 -9.05
C LEU A 17 11.44 -0.14 -9.40
N GLY A 18 10.76 0.33 -10.45
CA GLY A 18 9.52 -0.26 -10.95
C GLY A 18 8.31 0.06 -10.08
N GLY A 19 7.34 -0.87 -10.05
CA GLY A 19 6.06 -0.72 -9.34
C GLY A 19 4.86 -0.85 -10.30
N HIS A 20 3.79 -1.49 -9.82
CA HIS A 20 2.59 -1.75 -10.61
C HIS A 20 1.46 -0.79 -10.25
N ILE A 21 0.89 -0.12 -11.26
CA ILE A 21 -0.26 0.78 -11.10
C ILE A 21 -1.56 0.07 -11.53
N ALA A 22 -1.50 -0.70 -12.62
CA ALA A 22 -2.67 -1.29 -13.26
C ALA A 22 -3.39 -2.32 -12.37
N THR A 23 -2.62 -3.18 -11.70
CA THR A 23 -3.19 -4.26 -10.86
C THR A 23 -4.04 -3.71 -9.73
N PHE A 24 -3.52 -2.76 -8.95
CA PHE A 24 -4.33 -2.12 -7.91
C PHE A 24 -5.51 -1.36 -8.52
N SER A 25 -5.31 -0.63 -9.61
CA SER A 25 -6.39 0.16 -10.24
C SER A 25 -7.57 -0.73 -10.66
N SER A 26 -7.31 -1.95 -11.16
CA SER A 26 -8.38 -2.91 -11.51
C SER A 26 -9.12 -3.51 -10.31
N ALA A 27 -8.49 -3.54 -9.13
CA ALA A 27 -9.03 -4.16 -7.92
C ALA A 27 -9.40 -3.16 -6.82
N ALA A 28 -9.19 -1.86 -7.04
CA ALA A 28 -9.31 -0.83 -6.01
C ALA A 28 -10.70 -0.83 -5.36
N THR A 29 -11.76 -0.90 -6.15
CA THR A 29 -13.14 -0.96 -5.65
C THR A 29 -13.42 -2.23 -4.84
N LEU A 30 -12.86 -3.37 -5.25
CA LEU A 30 -13.00 -4.63 -4.51
C LEU A 30 -12.37 -4.52 -3.11
N TYR A 31 -11.14 -4.00 -3.05
CA TYR A 31 -10.48 -3.78 -1.77
C TYR A 31 -11.21 -2.75 -0.92
N ASP A 32 -11.72 -1.67 -1.51
CA ASP A 32 -12.41 -0.62 -0.76
C ASP A 32 -13.72 -1.11 -0.14
N VAL A 33 -14.51 -1.89 -0.88
CA VAL A 33 -15.69 -2.58 -0.31
C VAL A 33 -15.26 -3.52 0.83
N GLY A 34 -14.18 -4.28 0.61
CA GLY A 34 -13.60 -5.15 1.63
C GLY A 34 -13.29 -4.39 2.92
N PHE A 35 -12.51 -3.32 2.85
CA PHE A 35 -12.10 -2.55 4.02
C PHE A 35 -13.27 -1.84 4.73
N ASN A 36 -14.23 -1.30 3.99
CA ASN A 36 -15.29 -0.50 4.60
C ASN A 36 -16.40 -1.35 5.23
N TYR A 37 -16.58 -2.60 4.78
CA TYR A 37 -17.75 -3.40 5.17
C TYR A 37 -17.46 -4.82 5.64
N PHE A 38 -16.31 -5.41 5.30
CA PHE A 38 -16.06 -6.83 5.53
C PHE A 38 -14.85 -7.12 6.40
N PHE A 39 -13.70 -6.53 6.06
CA PHE A 39 -12.42 -6.86 6.68
C PHE A 39 -12.40 -6.47 8.15
N ARG A 40 -12.17 -7.46 9.01
CA ARG A 40 -12.08 -7.27 10.45
C ARG A 40 -10.62 -7.26 10.89
N ALA A 41 -10.22 -6.15 11.48
CA ALA A 41 -8.96 -6.08 12.20
C ALA A 41 -8.98 -6.99 13.44
N ARG A 42 -7.79 -7.30 13.95
CA ARG A 42 -7.63 -7.98 15.24
C ARG A 42 -8.22 -7.13 16.36
N SER A 43 -8.91 -7.78 17.29
CA SER A 43 -9.46 -7.23 18.52
C SER A 43 -9.21 -8.20 19.69
N GLU A 44 -9.66 -7.86 20.90
CA GLU A 44 -9.56 -8.78 22.05
C GLU A 44 -10.41 -10.05 21.87
N GLN A 45 -11.51 -9.97 21.12
CA GLN A 45 -12.49 -11.06 20.95
C GLN A 45 -12.38 -11.78 19.60
N HIS A 46 -11.66 -11.21 18.62
CA HIS A 46 -11.47 -11.78 17.28
C HIS A 46 -10.03 -11.60 16.82
N LEU A 47 -9.41 -12.66 16.30
CA LEU A 47 -8.01 -12.63 15.85
C LEU A 47 -7.79 -11.83 14.56
N GLY A 48 -8.87 -11.40 13.92
CA GLY A 48 -8.85 -10.68 12.65
C GLY A 48 -8.93 -11.63 11.46
N ASP A 49 -9.23 -11.07 10.30
CA ASP A 49 -9.37 -11.85 9.07
C ASP A 49 -8.00 -12.07 8.41
N LEU A 50 -7.79 -13.26 7.86
CA LEU A 50 -6.57 -13.60 7.12
C LEU A 50 -6.71 -13.17 5.66
N ILE A 51 -6.24 -11.97 5.34
CA ILE A 51 -6.32 -11.41 4.00
C ILE A 51 -4.99 -11.61 3.27
N TYR A 52 -5.01 -12.48 2.25
CA TYR A 52 -3.88 -12.69 1.35
C TYR A 52 -3.94 -11.65 0.22
N PHE A 53 -3.40 -10.46 0.49
CA PHE A 53 -3.36 -9.38 -0.50
C PHE A 53 -2.57 -9.80 -1.74
N GLN A 54 -3.03 -9.37 -2.91
CA GLN A 54 -2.28 -9.56 -4.14
C GLN A 54 -1.03 -8.66 -4.08
N GLY A 55 0.17 -9.23 -4.21
CA GLY A 55 1.42 -8.54 -3.92
C GLY A 55 1.62 -7.25 -4.71
N HIS A 56 1.33 -7.25 -6.03
CA HIS A 56 1.47 -6.06 -6.86
C HIS A 56 0.41 -4.96 -6.61
N SER A 57 -0.54 -5.21 -5.71
CA SER A 57 -1.51 -4.22 -5.24
C SER A 57 -1.06 -3.51 -3.97
N ALA A 58 0.12 -3.86 -3.44
CA ALA A 58 0.72 -3.23 -2.26
C ALA A 58 0.72 -1.69 -2.32
N PRO A 59 0.99 -1.02 -3.47
CA PRO A 59 0.91 0.43 -3.54
C PRO A 59 -0.44 1.02 -3.11
N GLY A 60 -1.53 0.31 -3.39
CA GLY A 60 -2.87 0.70 -2.96
C GLY A 60 -3.10 0.53 -1.46
N ILE A 61 -2.53 -0.52 -0.87
CA ILE A 61 -2.62 -0.77 0.58
C ILE A 61 -1.84 0.29 1.34
N TYR A 62 -0.60 0.61 0.93
CA TYR A 62 0.16 1.70 1.54
C TYR A 62 -0.51 3.06 1.39
N ALA A 63 -1.10 3.33 0.22
CA ALA A 63 -1.86 4.56 -0.01
C ALA A 63 -3.05 4.71 0.97
N ARG A 64 -3.76 3.62 1.28
CA ARG A 64 -4.82 3.63 2.31
C ARG A 64 -4.24 3.82 3.70
N SER A 65 -3.20 3.07 4.06
CA SER A 65 -2.54 3.19 5.37
C SER A 65 -2.02 4.60 5.65
N PHE A 66 -1.54 5.31 4.62
CA PHE A 66 -1.19 6.74 4.71
C PHE A 66 -2.40 7.62 5.01
N LEU A 67 -3.53 7.42 4.31
CA LEU A 67 -4.77 8.17 4.57
C LEU A 67 -5.35 7.89 5.96
N GLU A 68 -5.10 6.70 6.50
CA GLU A 68 -5.47 6.31 7.87
C GLU A 68 -4.46 6.81 8.93
N GLY A 69 -3.42 7.57 8.54
CA GLY A 69 -2.41 8.13 9.43
C GLY A 69 -1.43 7.10 10.00
N ARG A 70 -1.34 5.91 9.40
CA ARG A 70 -0.46 4.81 9.85
C ARG A 70 0.94 4.87 9.24
N LEU A 71 1.09 5.54 8.10
CA LEU A 71 2.36 5.74 7.41
C LEU A 71 2.60 7.24 7.20
N SER A 72 3.86 7.66 7.26
CA SER A 72 4.27 9.03 6.96
C SER A 72 4.51 9.25 5.46
N GLU A 73 4.54 10.51 5.03
CA GLU A 73 4.93 10.84 3.65
C GLU A 73 6.38 10.41 3.34
N GLU A 74 7.30 10.53 4.32
CA GLU A 74 8.69 10.05 4.18
C GLU A 74 8.76 8.55 3.86
N GLN A 75 7.88 7.73 4.46
CA GLN A 75 7.82 6.30 4.15
C GLN A 75 7.32 6.04 2.73
N LEU A 76 6.34 6.82 2.25
CA LEU A 76 5.82 6.71 0.88
C LEU A 76 6.89 7.11 -0.15
N ASP A 77 7.65 8.18 0.12
CA ASP A 77 8.74 8.62 -0.74
C ASP A 77 9.89 7.60 -0.80
N ASN A 78 10.05 6.81 0.26
CA ASN A 78 11.00 5.69 0.35
C ASN A 78 10.39 4.33 -0.07
N TYR A 79 9.29 4.31 -0.84
CA TYR A 79 8.80 3.07 -1.44
C TYR A 79 9.90 2.38 -2.25
N ARG A 80 10.10 1.07 -1.99
CA ARG A 80 11.18 0.21 -2.53
C ARG A 80 12.60 0.59 -2.11
N ARG A 81 12.77 1.41 -1.07
CA ARG A 81 14.08 1.83 -0.53
C ARG A 81 14.17 1.54 0.97
N GLU A 82 14.49 0.31 1.31
CA GLU A 82 14.31 -0.22 2.68
C GLU A 82 15.61 -0.33 3.49
N VAL A 83 16.78 -0.23 2.84
CA VAL A 83 18.09 -0.50 3.46
C VAL A 83 18.33 0.35 4.71
N ASP A 84 17.89 1.61 4.68
CA ASP A 84 18.06 2.55 5.80
C ASP A 84 16.93 2.48 6.84
N GLY A 85 16.03 1.48 6.73
CA GLY A 85 14.97 1.21 7.71
C GLY A 85 13.77 2.14 7.66
N LYS A 86 13.71 3.06 6.68
CA LYS A 86 12.66 4.07 6.54
C LYS A 86 11.71 3.85 5.36
N GLY A 87 11.88 2.75 4.62
CA GLY A 87 11.15 2.47 3.41
C GLY A 87 9.94 1.55 3.57
N LEU A 88 9.33 1.25 2.43
CA LEU A 88 8.23 0.30 2.28
C LEU A 88 8.60 -0.77 1.27
N SER A 89 8.28 -2.02 1.57
CA SER A 89 8.57 -3.17 0.70
C SER A 89 7.81 -3.15 -0.61
N SER A 90 8.38 -3.81 -1.61
CA SER A 90 7.93 -3.83 -3.01
C SER A 90 6.50 -4.31 -3.24
#